data_AF-A0A9E5CU95-F1
#
_entry.id   AF-A0A9E5CU95-F1
#
_cell.length_a   1.000
_cell.length_b   1.000
_cell.length_c   1.000
_cell.angle_alpha   90.00
_cell.angle_beta   90.00
_cell.angle_gamma   90.00
#
_symmetry.space_group_name_H-M   'P 1'
#
loop_
_entity.id
_entity.type
_entity.pdbx_description
1 polymer ?
#
loop_
_entity_poly.entity_id
_entity_poly.type
_entity_poly.pdbx_seq_one_letter_code
_entity_poly.pdbx_strand_id
1 'polypeptide(L)'
;MTTVDTKDPVLVVVQLSGGNDYLNTVVPYGNDLYYDYRPSVSIPQDRVLHIDKEMGLHPSLGPIMDMYQQGNVAILHGVGYENSPRSHFRSMDIWHTCEPDDVGTEGWLGRVIRELDPRKENVVTGVSFGPSMFRAMAVPGVPVAVVENLEDYGLLPGISMADQRQRILDRFSRLYGPAIGRGPVMEFLGQTGLDALRGADILKVAPKSYSSTVEYADTTLAKKLKGIAQVHLAGLGTRIFYCDHGSYDSHAGQPGMLSTLFDDLSAAIRDFFDDLREHDAADNVIMLLFSEFGRR
;
A
#
# COMPACT_ATOMS: atom_id res chain seq x y z
N MET A 1 -21.31 26.30 15.86
CA MET A 1 -20.08 25.49 15.90
C MET A 1 -20.50 24.04 15.80
N THR A 2 -20.61 23.53 14.59
CA THR A 2 -20.71 22.09 14.34
C THR A 2 -19.35 21.51 14.71
N THR A 3 -19.29 20.75 15.79
CA THR A 3 -18.13 19.91 16.11
C THR A 3 -18.01 18.90 14.98
N VAL A 4 -17.09 19.13 14.04
CA VAL A 4 -16.64 18.09 13.12
C VAL A 4 -15.97 17.06 14.01
N ASP A 5 -16.58 15.88 14.13
CA ASP A 5 -15.97 14.73 14.78
C ASP A 5 -14.81 14.31 13.87
N THR A 6 -13.64 14.90 14.08
CA THR A 6 -12.49 14.69 13.18
C THR A 6 -11.96 13.30 13.40
N LYS A 7 -12.39 12.35 12.56
CA LYS A 7 -11.80 11.02 12.47
C LYS A 7 -10.29 11.18 12.24
N ASP A 8 -9.53 10.34 12.93
CA ASP A 8 -8.09 10.31 12.87
C ASP A 8 -7.58 10.07 11.42
N PRO A 9 -6.57 10.81 10.92
CA PRO A 9 -6.06 10.62 9.55
C PRO A 9 -5.45 9.23 9.33
N VAL A 10 -5.77 8.62 8.19
CA VAL A 10 -5.28 7.31 7.75
C VAL A 10 -4.49 7.48 6.46
N LEU A 11 -3.31 6.87 6.40
CA LEU A 11 -2.46 6.86 5.21
C LEU A 11 -2.48 5.48 4.55
N VAL A 12 -2.82 5.44 3.26
CA VAL A 12 -2.68 4.25 2.41
C VAL A 12 -1.55 4.48 1.43
N VAL A 13 -0.51 3.67 1.48
CA VAL A 13 0.61 3.75 0.53
C VAL A 13 0.48 2.65 -0.51
N VAL A 14 0.44 3.04 -1.78
CA VAL A 14 0.43 2.14 -2.94
C VAL A 14 1.76 2.30 -3.68
N GLN A 15 2.61 1.28 -3.56
CA GLN A 15 3.90 1.22 -4.25
C GLN A 15 3.72 0.65 -5.67
N LEU A 16 4.11 1.41 -6.69
CA LEU A 16 4.17 1.00 -8.08
C LEU A 16 5.54 0.35 -8.37
N SER A 17 5.70 -0.91 -8.00
CA SER A 17 6.96 -1.65 -8.08
C SER A 17 7.43 -1.85 -9.51
N GLY A 18 8.69 -1.56 -9.83
CA GLY A 18 9.29 -1.88 -11.13
C GLY A 18 9.60 -0.66 -12.00
N GLY A 19 9.60 0.55 -11.43
CA GLY A 19 10.01 1.75 -12.15
C GLY A 19 8.95 2.25 -13.12
N ASN A 20 7.81 2.70 -12.59
CA ASN A 20 6.70 3.27 -13.34
C ASN A 20 7.15 4.37 -14.32
N ASP A 21 6.65 4.34 -15.55
CA ASP A 21 6.97 5.35 -16.55
C ASP A 21 6.19 6.65 -16.29
N TYR A 22 6.80 7.55 -15.53
CA TYR A 22 6.18 8.82 -15.16
C TYR A 22 5.87 9.71 -16.37
N LEU A 23 6.64 9.64 -17.46
CA LEU A 23 6.39 10.41 -18.69
C LEU A 23 5.20 9.86 -19.48
N ASN A 24 4.85 8.59 -19.29
CA ASN A 24 3.60 8.03 -19.78
C ASN A 24 2.50 8.00 -18.72
N THR A 25 2.76 8.38 -17.47
CA THR A 25 1.74 8.55 -16.43
C THR A 25 1.14 9.94 -16.50
N VAL A 26 2.01 10.95 -16.43
CA VAL A 26 1.69 12.37 -16.62
C VAL A 26 2.45 12.85 -17.85
N VAL A 27 1.73 12.82 -18.97
CA VAL A 27 2.23 12.98 -20.33
C VAL A 27 2.44 14.46 -20.65
N PRO A 28 3.68 14.91 -20.92
CA PRO A 28 3.94 16.26 -21.42
C PRO A 28 3.63 16.35 -22.92
N TYR A 29 2.35 16.18 -23.27
CA TYR A 29 1.89 16.02 -24.65
C TYR A 29 2.08 17.30 -25.50
N GLY A 30 2.25 18.46 -24.85
CA GLY A 30 2.58 19.72 -25.53
C GLY A 30 4.08 19.91 -25.84
N ASN A 31 4.94 18.96 -25.46
CA ASN A 31 6.38 19.07 -25.64
C ASN A 31 6.88 18.12 -26.74
N ASP A 32 7.35 18.67 -27.87
CA ASP A 32 7.84 17.88 -29.01
C ASP A 32 8.99 16.93 -28.65
N LEU A 33 9.83 17.28 -27.68
CA LEU A 33 10.93 16.42 -27.22
C LEU A 33 10.44 15.09 -26.64
N TYR A 34 9.22 15.05 -26.09
CA TYR A 34 8.62 13.79 -25.64
C TYR A 34 8.44 12.81 -26.81
N TYR A 35 7.98 13.30 -27.96
CA TYR A 35 7.80 12.48 -29.15
C TYR A 35 9.13 12.11 -29.81
N ASP A 36 10.06 13.07 -29.91
CA ASP A 36 11.39 12.87 -30.49
C ASP A 36 12.20 11.82 -29.74
N TYR A 37 12.18 11.85 -28.41
CA TYR A 37 12.94 10.90 -27.58
C TYR A 37 12.21 9.59 -27.30
N ARG A 38 10.92 9.47 -27.64
CA ARG A 38 10.10 8.29 -27.31
C ARG A 38 9.29 7.78 -28.51
N PRO A 39 9.90 7.53 -29.67
CA PRO A 39 9.19 7.17 -30.90
C PRO A 39 8.41 5.85 -30.79
N SER A 40 8.81 4.93 -29.91
CA SER A 40 8.20 3.61 -29.75
C SER A 40 7.16 3.52 -28.63
N VAL A 41 7.15 4.47 -27.69
CA VAL A 41 6.34 4.41 -26.47
C VAL A 41 5.54 5.68 -26.20
N SER A 42 5.66 6.71 -27.04
CA SER A 42 4.89 7.95 -26.90
C SER A 42 3.39 7.72 -27.06
N ILE A 43 2.62 8.51 -26.35
CA ILE A 43 1.15 8.51 -26.42
C ILE A 43 0.72 9.62 -27.40
N PRO A 44 0.00 9.27 -28.48
CA PRO A 44 -0.57 10.24 -29.41
C PRO A 44 -1.40 11.30 -28.68
N GLN A 45 -1.21 12.57 -29.06
CA GLN A 45 -1.83 13.74 -28.41
C GLN A 45 -3.35 13.63 -28.29
N ASP A 46 -4.01 13.03 -29.28
CA ASP A 46 -5.46 12.82 -29.35
C ASP A 46 -5.99 11.75 -28.40
N ARG A 47 -5.11 10.91 -27.84
CA ARG A 47 -5.47 9.89 -26.84
C ARG A 47 -5.23 10.33 -25.40
N VAL A 48 -4.43 11.37 -25.17
CA VAL A 48 -4.08 11.85 -23.83
C VAL A 48 -5.32 12.44 -23.14
N LEU A 49 -5.47 12.17 -21.84
CA LEU A 49 -6.50 12.82 -21.02
C LEU A 49 -5.98 14.18 -20.55
N HIS A 50 -6.39 15.27 -21.19
CA HIS A 50 -5.78 16.59 -20.97
C HIS A 50 -6.09 17.16 -19.59
N ILE A 51 -5.05 17.46 -18.81
CA ILE A 51 -5.14 18.22 -17.55
C ILE A 51 -5.17 19.72 -17.88
N ASP A 52 -4.22 20.16 -18.71
CA ASP A 52 -4.12 21.52 -19.23
C ASP A 52 -3.61 21.48 -20.67
N LYS A 53 -3.00 22.57 -21.16
CA LYS A 53 -2.48 22.70 -22.55
C LYS A 53 -1.15 21.98 -22.81
N GLU A 54 -0.44 21.57 -21.76
CA GLU A 54 0.91 21.00 -21.87
C GLU A 54 0.98 19.58 -21.30
N MET A 55 0.17 19.28 -20.28
CA MET A 55 0.19 18.04 -19.52
C MET A 55 -1.15 17.31 -19.54
N GLY A 56 -1.10 15.98 -19.52
CA GLY A 56 -2.28 15.14 -19.36
C GLY A 56 -1.96 13.78 -18.77
N LEU A 57 -2.97 12.94 -18.56
CA LEU A 57 -2.80 11.59 -18.04
C LEU A 57 -2.83 10.55 -19.17
N HIS A 58 -2.26 9.37 -18.87
CA HIS A 58 -2.42 8.18 -19.70
C HIS A 58 -3.91 7.89 -20.00
N PRO A 59 -4.29 7.43 -21.20
CA PRO A 59 -5.68 7.09 -21.55
C PRO A 59 -6.38 6.13 -20.56
N SER A 60 -5.64 5.11 -20.08
CA SER A 60 -6.08 4.13 -19.08
C SER A 60 -6.25 4.69 -17.65
N LEU A 61 -5.95 5.96 -17.41
CA LEU A 61 -6.13 6.60 -16.09
C LEU A 61 -7.45 7.39 -16.01
N GLY A 62 -8.45 7.04 -16.83
CA GLY A 62 -9.77 7.69 -16.86
C GLY A 62 -10.38 7.94 -15.48
N PRO A 63 -10.52 6.92 -14.61
CA PRO A 63 -11.04 7.10 -13.27
C PRO A 63 -10.22 8.08 -12.39
N ILE A 64 -8.89 8.10 -12.56
CA ILE A 64 -8.03 9.05 -11.85
C ILE A 64 -8.22 10.47 -12.39
N MET A 65 -8.45 10.62 -13.70
CA MET A 65 -8.81 11.90 -14.31
C MET A 65 -10.13 12.44 -13.75
N ASP A 66 -11.14 11.58 -13.58
CA ASP A 66 -12.42 11.97 -12.96
C ASP A 66 -12.21 12.46 -11.51
N MET A 67 -11.39 11.76 -10.73
CA MET A 67 -11.02 12.18 -9.37
C MET A 67 -10.21 13.49 -9.35
N TYR A 68 -9.32 13.69 -10.33
CA TYR A 68 -8.56 14.93 -10.48
C TYR A 68 -9.48 16.11 -10.78
N GLN A 69 -10.44 15.96 -11.68
CA GLN A 69 -11.42 17.00 -12.01
C GLN A 69 -12.31 17.38 -10.80
N GLN A 70 -12.50 16.46 -9.86
CA GLN A 70 -13.19 16.71 -8.59
C GLN A 70 -12.31 17.40 -7.54
N GLY A 71 -11.01 17.60 -7.80
CA GLY A 71 -10.06 18.19 -6.86
C GLY A 71 -9.47 17.20 -5.84
N ASN A 72 -9.65 15.90 -6.06
CA ASN A 72 -9.25 14.84 -5.12
C ASN A 72 -7.87 14.22 -5.43
N VAL A 73 -7.14 14.76 -6.42
CA VAL A 73 -5.83 14.25 -6.83
C VAL A 73 -4.83 15.39 -6.90
N ALA A 74 -3.66 15.20 -6.30
CA ALA A 74 -2.51 16.08 -6.42
C ALA A 74 -1.36 15.36 -7.13
N ILE A 75 -0.76 16.03 -8.12
CA ILE A 75 0.40 15.51 -8.86
C ILE A 75 1.63 16.30 -8.42
N LEU A 76 2.65 15.59 -7.93
CA LEU A 76 3.91 16.17 -7.47
C LEU A 76 5.02 15.84 -8.47
N HIS A 77 5.46 16.85 -9.23
CA HIS A 77 6.57 16.73 -10.17
C HIS A 77 7.92 17.01 -9.50
N GLY A 78 9.00 16.53 -10.14
CA GLY A 78 10.37 16.83 -9.71
C GLY A 78 10.77 16.13 -8.41
N VAL A 79 10.06 15.08 -8.01
CA VAL A 79 10.38 14.30 -6.81
C VAL A 79 11.45 13.27 -7.15
N GLY A 80 12.53 13.29 -6.38
CA GLY A 80 13.66 12.37 -6.55
C GLY A 80 14.81 12.76 -5.62
N TYR A 81 15.93 12.11 -5.80
CA TYR A 81 17.17 12.36 -5.06
C TYR A 81 18.36 12.36 -6.03
N GLU A 82 19.42 13.07 -5.64
CA GLU A 82 20.63 13.16 -6.45
C GLU A 82 21.24 11.79 -6.70
N ASN A 83 21.89 11.62 -7.86
CA ASN A 83 22.59 10.38 -8.22
C ASN A 83 21.74 9.09 -8.12
N SER A 84 20.42 9.19 -8.35
CA SER A 84 19.49 8.06 -8.31
C SER A 84 20.03 6.85 -9.10
N PRO A 85 20.27 5.70 -8.44
CA PRO A 85 20.73 4.50 -9.12
C PRO A 85 19.62 3.91 -9.98
N ARG A 86 19.99 3.05 -10.93
CA ARG A 86 19.03 2.26 -11.73
C ARG A 86 18.84 0.84 -11.17
N SER A 87 19.10 0.67 -9.88
CA SER A 87 18.87 -0.60 -9.18
C SER A 87 17.53 -0.52 -8.46
N HIS A 88 16.61 -1.42 -8.81
CA HIS A 88 15.32 -1.54 -8.12
C HIS A 88 15.52 -1.74 -6.61
N PHE A 89 16.43 -2.64 -6.21
CA PHE A 89 16.71 -2.92 -4.81
C PHE A 89 17.19 -1.69 -4.04
N ARG A 90 18.21 -0.98 -4.55
CA ARG A 90 18.74 0.19 -3.85
C ARG A 90 17.78 1.37 -3.90
N SER A 91 17.07 1.58 -5.00
CA SER A 91 16.14 2.71 -5.10
C SER A 91 14.93 2.51 -4.18
N MET A 92 14.39 1.29 -4.12
CA MET A 92 13.33 0.94 -3.16
C MET A 92 13.82 1.08 -1.71
N ASP A 93 15.02 0.60 -1.39
CA ASP A 93 15.67 0.74 -0.08
C ASP A 93 15.72 2.21 0.37
N ILE A 94 16.14 3.12 -0.53
CA ILE A 94 16.18 4.56 -0.27
C ILE A 94 14.78 5.11 0.00
N TRP A 95 13.79 4.82 -0.85
CA TRP A 95 12.41 5.29 -0.63
C TRP A 95 11.77 4.73 0.64
N HIS A 96 12.14 3.52 1.04
CA HIS A 96 11.62 2.88 2.26
C HIS A 96 12.26 3.42 3.53
N THR A 97 13.53 3.82 3.49
CA THR A 97 14.29 4.27 4.67
C THR A 97 14.44 5.79 4.76
N CYS A 98 14.26 6.48 3.64
CA CYS A 98 14.64 7.89 3.42
C CYS A 98 16.14 8.16 3.57
N GLU A 99 17.00 7.17 3.32
CA GLU A 99 18.46 7.27 3.46
C GLU A 99 19.17 7.08 2.11
N PRO A 100 19.40 8.15 1.32
CA PRO A 100 20.01 8.06 -0.01
C PRO A 100 21.50 7.71 0.02
N ASP A 101 22.23 8.22 1.01
CA ASP A 101 23.69 8.12 1.09
C ASP A 101 24.16 6.96 1.98
N ASP A 102 23.33 6.54 2.93
CA ASP A 102 23.65 5.51 3.92
C ASP A 102 22.77 4.26 3.76
N VAL A 103 23.14 3.19 4.47
CA VAL A 103 22.31 1.98 4.57
C VAL A 103 21.32 2.15 5.72
N GLY A 104 20.09 2.56 5.40
CA GLY A 104 19.04 2.75 6.40
C GLY A 104 18.62 1.43 7.04
N THR A 105 18.52 1.38 8.37
CA THR A 105 18.13 0.17 9.12
C THR A 105 16.66 0.18 9.55
N GLU A 106 16.01 1.34 9.46
CA GLU A 106 14.62 1.58 9.87
C GLU A 106 13.81 2.14 8.70
N GLY A 107 12.60 1.62 8.51
CA GLY A 107 11.63 2.16 7.57
C GLY A 107 10.92 3.39 8.13
N TRP A 108 10.69 4.40 7.30
CA TRP A 108 10.10 5.66 7.76
C TRP A 108 8.66 5.50 8.27
N LEU A 109 7.84 4.64 7.66
CA LEU A 109 6.49 4.35 8.16
C LEU A 109 6.52 3.57 9.47
N GLY A 110 7.50 2.68 9.66
CA GLY A 110 7.68 1.99 10.94
C GLY A 110 8.02 2.98 12.06
N ARG A 111 8.80 4.03 11.76
CA ARG A 111 9.07 5.14 12.69
C ARG A 111 7.79 5.91 13.01
N VAL A 112 6.95 6.20 12.01
CA VAL A 112 5.64 6.85 12.21
C VAL A 112 4.71 5.97 13.06
N ILE A 113 4.62 4.67 12.80
CA ILE A 113 3.80 3.74 13.60
C ILE A 113 4.27 3.73 15.06
N ARG A 114 5.59 3.76 15.31
CA ARG A 114 6.16 3.88 16.66
C ARG A 114 5.74 5.17 17.36
N GLU A 115 5.61 6.27 16.64
CA GLU A 115 5.14 7.55 17.19
C GLU A 115 3.63 7.57 17.45
N LEU A 116 2.84 6.93 16.59
CA LEU A 116 1.39 6.83 16.74
C LEU A 116 0.98 5.87 17.87
N ASP A 117 1.73 4.77 18.06
CA ASP A 117 1.48 3.79 19.12
C ASP A 117 2.79 3.43 19.87
N PRO A 118 3.33 4.36 20.70
CA PRO A 118 4.60 4.15 21.40
C PRO A 118 4.54 3.04 22.45
N ARG A 119 3.34 2.71 22.92
CA ARG A 119 3.09 1.64 23.92
C ARG A 119 2.77 0.29 23.29
N LYS A 120 2.60 0.23 21.97
CA LYS A 120 2.28 -1.00 21.20
C LYS A 120 0.98 -1.63 21.67
N GLU A 121 0.01 -0.80 22.04
CA GLU A 121 -1.30 -1.25 22.53
C GLU A 121 -2.14 -1.85 21.41
N ASN A 122 -1.96 -1.36 20.17
CA ASN A 122 -2.63 -1.83 18.99
C ASN A 122 -1.63 -2.40 17.97
N VAL A 123 -1.53 -3.73 17.94
CA VAL A 123 -0.65 -4.46 17.01
C VAL A 123 -1.07 -4.34 15.53
N VAL A 124 -2.21 -3.70 15.23
CA VAL A 124 -2.68 -3.40 13.88
C VAL A 124 -2.71 -1.91 13.57
N THR A 125 -1.98 -1.07 14.33
CA THR A 125 -1.77 0.36 13.99
C THR A 125 -1.23 0.52 12.57
N GLY A 126 -0.35 -0.41 12.15
CA GLY A 126 0.09 -0.56 10.77
C GLY A 126 -0.30 -1.94 10.21
N VAL A 127 -0.82 -1.96 8.97
CA VAL A 127 -1.16 -3.19 8.25
C VAL A 127 -0.51 -3.20 6.84
N SER A 128 0.28 -4.22 6.58
CA SER A 128 0.97 -4.46 5.31
C SER A 128 0.20 -5.50 4.49
N PHE A 129 -0.39 -5.09 3.38
CA PHE A 129 -1.11 -5.96 2.45
C PHE A 129 -0.16 -6.49 1.35
N GLY A 130 0.27 -7.74 1.51
CA GLY A 130 1.22 -8.41 0.62
C GLY A 130 1.79 -9.69 1.25
N PRO A 131 2.61 -10.45 0.49
CA PRO A 131 3.16 -11.73 0.96
C PRO A 131 4.22 -11.57 2.06
N SER A 132 4.70 -10.35 2.32
CA SER A 132 5.68 -10.04 3.35
C SER A 132 5.55 -8.58 3.79
N MET A 133 6.21 -8.24 4.90
CA MET A 133 6.28 -6.86 5.39
C MET A 133 7.16 -6.01 4.47
N PHE A 134 6.65 -4.85 4.03
CA PHE A 134 7.47 -3.88 3.32
C PHE A 134 8.47 -3.20 4.25
N ARG A 135 9.70 -2.99 3.76
CA ARG A 135 10.76 -2.39 4.56
C ARG A 135 10.43 -0.98 5.05
N ALA A 136 9.60 -0.22 4.32
CA ALA A 136 9.11 1.08 4.80
C ALA A 136 8.46 1.00 6.18
N MET A 137 7.86 -0.15 6.54
CA MET A 137 7.17 -0.37 7.81
C MET A 137 8.06 -1.07 8.86
N ALA A 138 9.28 -1.47 8.51
CA ALA A 138 10.12 -2.29 9.37
C ALA A 138 10.91 -1.43 10.37
N VAL A 139 10.61 -1.57 11.66
CA VAL A 139 11.39 -1.01 12.76
C VAL A 139 11.46 -2.03 13.90
N PRO A 140 12.65 -2.30 14.49
CA PRO A 140 12.77 -3.23 15.61
C PRO A 140 11.80 -2.90 16.74
N GLY A 141 11.01 -3.90 17.13
CA GLY A 141 10.04 -3.81 18.21
C GLY A 141 8.74 -3.08 17.86
N VAL A 142 8.52 -2.64 16.63
CA VAL A 142 7.23 -2.07 16.22
C VAL A 142 6.38 -3.17 15.57
N PRO A 143 5.20 -3.51 16.14
CA PRO A 143 4.34 -4.53 15.54
C PRO A 143 3.66 -3.99 14.28
N VAL A 144 3.67 -4.78 13.22
CA VAL A 144 2.95 -4.53 11.97
C VAL A 144 2.31 -5.84 11.53
N ALA A 145 0.99 -5.82 11.32
CA ALA A 145 0.29 -6.99 10.81
C ALA A 145 0.55 -7.13 9.31
N VAL A 146 0.91 -8.33 8.86
CA VAL A 146 1.10 -8.65 7.43
C VAL A 146 -0.06 -9.51 7.00
N VAL A 147 -0.78 -9.11 5.95
CA VAL A 147 -1.99 -9.76 5.42
C VAL A 147 -1.81 -10.02 3.94
N GLU A 148 -1.86 -11.27 3.50
CA GLU A 148 -1.87 -11.61 2.06
C GLU A 148 -3.30 -11.66 1.51
N ASN A 149 -4.16 -12.45 2.16
CA ASN A 149 -5.61 -12.49 1.93
C ASN A 149 -6.33 -12.30 3.26
N LEU A 150 -7.24 -11.33 3.34
CA LEU A 150 -7.99 -11.05 4.56
C LEU A 150 -9.03 -12.14 4.87
N GLU A 151 -9.61 -12.77 3.84
CA GLU A 151 -10.63 -13.82 3.98
C GLU A 151 -10.05 -15.09 4.62
N ASP A 152 -8.80 -15.41 4.28
CA ASP A 152 -8.03 -16.53 4.84
C ASP A 152 -7.09 -16.10 5.96
N TYR A 153 -7.22 -14.86 6.45
CA TYR A 153 -6.24 -14.31 7.39
C TYR A 153 -6.30 -15.01 8.74
N GLY A 154 -5.22 -15.73 9.04
CA GLY A 154 -5.03 -16.43 10.30
C GLY A 154 -3.80 -17.32 10.24
N LEU A 155 -3.24 -17.62 11.41
CA LEU A 155 -2.25 -18.70 11.50
C LEU A 155 -2.99 -20.04 11.35
N LEU A 156 -2.68 -20.76 10.28
CA LEU A 156 -3.21 -22.11 9.95
C LEU A 156 -4.70 -22.12 9.53
N PRO A 157 -5.09 -21.44 8.43
CA PRO A 157 -6.49 -21.30 8.01
C PRO A 157 -7.15 -22.64 7.63
N GLY A 158 -6.36 -23.66 7.28
CA GLY A 158 -6.84 -25.01 6.95
C GLY A 158 -7.07 -25.95 8.15
N ILE A 159 -6.79 -25.54 9.39
CA ILE A 159 -7.03 -26.39 10.58
C ILE A 159 -8.42 -26.08 11.14
N SER A 160 -9.41 -26.80 10.60
CA SER A 160 -10.81 -26.73 11.01
C SER A 160 -11.03 -27.45 12.34
N MET A 161 -10.60 -26.85 13.46
CA MET A 161 -11.17 -27.05 14.81
C MET A 161 -10.67 -25.89 15.67
N ALA A 162 -11.58 -25.04 16.18
CA ALA A 162 -11.24 -23.93 17.07
C ALA A 162 -10.37 -24.41 18.26
N ASP A 163 -10.65 -25.61 18.78
CA ASP A 163 -9.87 -26.25 19.84
C ASP A 163 -8.46 -26.68 19.41
N GLN A 164 -8.24 -27.01 18.14
CA GLN A 164 -6.93 -27.42 17.63
C GLN A 164 -6.05 -26.21 17.33
N ARG A 165 -6.63 -25.12 16.80
CA ARG A 165 -5.97 -23.81 16.75
C ARG A 165 -5.59 -23.37 18.16
N GLN A 166 -6.54 -23.31 19.09
CA GLN A 166 -6.27 -22.91 20.48
C GLN A 166 -5.19 -23.77 21.14
N ARG A 167 -5.19 -25.10 20.91
CA ARG A 167 -4.12 -26.00 21.42
C ARG A 167 -2.76 -25.75 20.77
N ILE A 168 -2.69 -25.38 19.50
CA ILE A 168 -1.43 -25.01 18.83
C ILE A 168 -0.96 -23.64 19.34
N LEU A 169 -1.87 -22.68 19.55
CA LEU A 169 -1.56 -21.38 20.15
C LEU A 169 -1.07 -21.53 21.58
N ASP A 170 -1.76 -22.34 22.39
CA ASP A 170 -1.34 -22.68 23.75
C ASP A 170 0.02 -23.40 23.75
N ARG A 171 0.28 -24.30 22.80
CA ARG A 171 1.59 -24.95 22.67
C ARG A 171 2.67 -23.98 22.23
N PHE A 172 2.39 -23.10 21.27
CA PHE A 172 3.31 -22.05 20.82
C PHE A 172 3.64 -21.10 21.99
N SER A 173 2.62 -20.63 22.71
CA SER A 173 2.77 -19.81 23.91
C SER A 173 3.50 -20.56 25.04
N ARG A 174 3.34 -21.87 25.18
CA ARG A 174 4.09 -22.68 26.18
C ARG A 174 5.52 -23.04 25.74
N LEU A 175 5.80 -23.11 24.45
CA LEU A 175 7.13 -23.39 23.89
C LEU A 175 8.00 -22.12 23.89
N TYR A 176 7.43 -20.99 23.49
CA TYR A 176 8.15 -19.73 23.34
C TYR A 176 7.91 -18.74 24.48
N GLY A 177 6.84 -18.88 25.26
CA GLY A 177 6.63 -18.09 26.48
C GLY A 177 7.76 -18.23 27.50
N PRO A 178 8.29 -19.43 27.78
CA PRO A 178 9.49 -19.62 28.60
C PRO A 178 10.80 -19.18 27.93
N ALA A 179 10.77 -18.85 26.63
CA ALA A 179 11.91 -18.37 25.85
C ALA A 179 12.03 -16.83 25.89
N ILE A 180 10.96 -16.13 26.31
CA ILE A 180 11.01 -14.73 26.75
C ILE A 180 12.00 -14.65 27.93
N GLY A 181 13.06 -13.86 27.77
CA GLY A 181 14.13 -13.74 28.77
C GLY A 181 15.24 -14.80 28.70
N ARG A 182 15.26 -15.71 27.70
CA ARG A 182 16.37 -16.65 27.46
C ARG A 182 17.45 -16.13 26.50
N GLY A 183 17.38 -14.85 26.16
CA GLY A 183 18.27 -14.16 25.24
C GLY A 183 17.50 -13.36 24.19
N PRO A 184 18.13 -12.34 23.58
CA PRO A 184 17.45 -11.34 22.76
C PRO A 184 16.73 -11.93 21.53
N VAL A 185 17.27 -13.00 20.94
CA VAL A 185 16.68 -13.65 19.75
C VAL A 185 15.40 -14.40 20.10
N MET A 186 15.40 -15.17 21.18
CA MET A 186 14.23 -15.97 21.57
C MET A 186 13.09 -15.10 22.11
N GLU A 187 13.42 -14.01 22.79
CA GLU A 187 12.46 -13.00 23.21
C GLU A 187 11.81 -12.31 22.01
N PHE A 188 12.59 -11.91 21.01
CA PHE A 188 12.09 -11.33 19.77
C PHE A 188 11.13 -12.27 19.03
N LEU A 189 11.49 -13.56 18.89
CA LEU A 189 10.64 -14.56 18.23
C LEU A 189 9.34 -14.79 19.00
N GLY A 190 9.42 -14.89 20.33
CA GLY A 190 8.24 -15.07 21.19
C GLY A 190 7.27 -13.90 21.08
N GLN A 191 7.78 -12.67 21.19
CA GLN A 191 6.98 -11.45 21.09
C GLN A 191 6.34 -11.31 19.71
N THR A 192 7.13 -11.47 18.64
CA THR A 192 6.62 -11.39 17.26
C THR A 192 5.52 -12.40 16.99
N GLY A 193 5.66 -13.64 17.51
CA GLY A 193 4.63 -14.66 17.37
C GLY A 193 3.33 -14.32 18.12
N LEU A 194 3.43 -13.74 19.32
CA LEU A 194 2.25 -13.29 20.07
C LEU A 194 1.55 -12.10 19.40
N ASP A 195 2.32 -11.15 18.86
CA ASP A 195 1.77 -10.00 18.15
C ASP A 195 1.06 -10.42 16.86
N ALA A 196 1.62 -11.40 16.12
CA ALA A 196 0.97 -11.99 14.96
C ALA A 196 -0.38 -12.66 15.31
N LEU A 197 -0.44 -13.34 16.45
CA LEU A 197 -1.69 -13.97 16.92
C LEU A 197 -2.76 -12.96 17.28
N ARG A 198 -2.37 -11.90 18.02
CA ARG A 198 -3.26 -10.80 18.35
C ARG A 198 -3.75 -10.09 17.09
N GLY A 199 -2.86 -9.82 16.14
CA GLY A 199 -3.22 -9.21 14.86
C GLY A 199 -4.23 -10.03 14.09
N ALA A 200 -4.04 -11.35 14.01
CA ALA A 200 -5.01 -12.26 13.38
C ALA A 200 -6.37 -12.25 14.08
N ASP A 201 -6.40 -12.19 15.41
CA ASP A 201 -7.65 -12.15 16.17
C ASP A 201 -8.39 -10.81 16.06
N ILE A 202 -7.67 -9.70 15.91
CA ILE A 202 -8.26 -8.38 15.67
C ILE A 202 -8.80 -8.29 14.23
N LEU A 203 -8.00 -8.68 13.23
CA LEU A 203 -8.33 -8.49 11.82
C LEU A 203 -9.43 -9.42 11.30
N LYS A 204 -9.62 -10.61 11.89
CA LYS A 204 -10.71 -11.54 11.49
C LYS A 204 -12.13 -11.00 11.67
N VAL A 205 -12.28 -9.89 12.41
CA VAL A 205 -13.57 -9.21 12.61
C VAL A 205 -13.95 -8.40 11.38
N ALA A 206 -12.96 -7.83 10.67
CA ALA A 206 -13.19 -6.87 9.60
C ALA A 206 -14.08 -7.40 8.45
N PRO A 207 -13.82 -8.59 7.87
CA PRO A 207 -14.69 -9.13 6.83
C PRO A 207 -16.13 -9.43 7.30
N LYS A 208 -16.33 -9.67 8.60
CA LYS A 208 -17.64 -10.04 9.16
C LYS A 208 -18.55 -8.85 9.39
N SER A 209 -17.97 -7.68 9.68
CA SER A 209 -18.71 -6.43 9.87
C SER A 209 -18.90 -5.66 8.57
N TYR A 210 -18.25 -6.08 7.48
CA TYR A 210 -18.26 -5.37 6.21
C TYR A 210 -19.46 -5.74 5.33
N SER A 211 -20.08 -4.72 4.73
CA SER A 211 -21.08 -4.85 3.68
C SER A 211 -20.98 -3.61 2.80
N SER A 212 -20.98 -3.76 1.48
CA SER A 212 -20.88 -2.66 0.53
C SER A 212 -21.66 -2.99 -0.73
N THR A 213 -22.22 -1.98 -1.39
CA THR A 213 -22.81 -2.12 -2.72
C THR A 213 -21.78 -1.95 -3.85
N VAL A 214 -20.58 -1.49 -3.52
CA VAL A 214 -19.48 -1.31 -4.48
C VAL A 214 -18.85 -2.66 -4.83
N GLU A 215 -18.88 -2.98 -6.12
CA GLU A 215 -18.19 -4.14 -6.67
C GLU A 215 -16.74 -3.77 -7.01
N TYR A 216 -15.79 -4.47 -6.41
CA TYR A 216 -14.37 -4.30 -6.72
C TYR A 216 -13.99 -5.17 -7.92
N ALA A 217 -13.13 -4.65 -8.78
CA ALA A 217 -12.53 -5.41 -9.87
C ALA A 217 -11.84 -6.71 -9.38
N ASP A 218 -11.82 -7.75 -10.23
CA ASP A 218 -11.14 -9.02 -9.93
C ASP A 218 -9.63 -8.96 -10.24
N THR A 219 -8.93 -7.99 -9.62
CA THR A 219 -7.48 -7.81 -9.75
C THR A 219 -6.79 -7.95 -8.39
N THR A 220 -5.49 -8.25 -8.40
CA THR A 220 -4.71 -8.38 -7.16
C THR A 220 -4.72 -7.10 -6.35
N LEU A 221 -4.60 -5.93 -7.00
CA LEU A 221 -4.64 -4.65 -6.30
C LEU A 221 -6.03 -4.35 -5.72
N ALA A 222 -7.10 -4.58 -6.50
CA ALA A 222 -8.46 -4.36 -6.02
C ALA A 222 -8.79 -5.23 -4.80
N LYS A 223 -8.32 -6.49 -4.77
CA LYS A 223 -8.43 -7.36 -3.57
C LYS A 223 -7.69 -6.80 -2.36
N LYS A 224 -6.46 -6.28 -2.54
CA LYS A 224 -5.70 -5.63 -1.45
C LYS A 224 -6.43 -4.39 -0.94
N LEU A 225 -6.90 -3.51 -1.83
CA LEU A 225 -7.62 -2.29 -1.45
C LEU A 225 -8.98 -2.59 -0.79
N LYS A 226 -9.71 -3.62 -1.24
CA LYS A 226 -10.90 -4.11 -0.56
C LYS A 226 -10.59 -4.57 0.86
N GLY A 227 -9.49 -5.31 1.05
CA GLY A 227 -9.02 -5.71 2.38
C GLY A 227 -8.69 -4.49 3.26
N ILE A 228 -8.04 -3.46 2.70
CA ILE A 228 -7.77 -2.20 3.41
C ILE A 228 -9.08 -1.52 3.82
N ALA A 229 -10.05 -1.41 2.91
CA ALA A 229 -11.37 -0.84 3.21
C ALA A 229 -12.06 -1.61 4.33
N GLN A 230 -12.07 -2.95 4.27
CA GLN A 230 -12.64 -3.81 5.32
C GLN A 230 -12.02 -3.53 6.70
N VAL A 231 -10.69 -3.41 6.78
CA VAL A 231 -9.99 -3.14 8.05
C VAL A 231 -10.26 -1.71 8.55
N HIS A 232 -10.26 -0.72 7.66
CA HIS A 232 -10.55 0.67 7.98
C HIS A 232 -11.97 0.84 8.50
N LEU A 233 -12.96 0.30 7.79
CA LEU A 233 -14.38 0.40 8.13
C LEU A 233 -14.76 -0.38 9.39
N ALA A 234 -13.98 -1.40 9.75
CA ALA A 234 -14.14 -2.10 11.02
C ALA A 234 -13.69 -1.28 12.25
N GLY A 235 -13.06 -0.10 12.05
CA GLY A 235 -12.71 0.80 13.14
C GLY A 235 -11.64 0.24 14.09
N LEU A 236 -10.72 -0.58 13.57
CA LEU A 236 -9.73 -1.31 14.38
C LEU A 236 -8.54 -0.45 14.83
N GLY A 237 -8.63 0.88 14.68
CA GLY A 237 -7.57 1.82 15.03
C GLY A 237 -6.34 1.75 14.13
N THR A 238 -6.44 1.12 12.96
CA THR A 238 -5.36 1.12 11.96
C THR A 238 -5.19 2.51 11.37
N ARG A 239 -3.95 3.00 11.33
CA ARG A 239 -3.61 4.35 10.86
C ARG A 239 -2.79 4.34 9.58
N ILE A 240 -2.03 3.26 9.36
CA ILE A 240 -1.12 3.13 8.21
C ILE A 240 -1.41 1.82 7.48
N PHE A 241 -1.68 1.91 6.18
CA PHE A 241 -1.79 0.79 5.27
C PHE A 241 -0.70 0.86 4.21
N TYR A 242 -0.20 -0.30 3.78
CA TYR A 242 0.77 -0.38 2.70
C TYR A 242 0.45 -1.55 1.78
N CYS A 243 0.44 -1.33 0.48
CA CYS A 243 0.40 -2.39 -0.52
C CYS A 243 1.24 -2.05 -1.75
N ASP A 244 1.45 -3.04 -2.59
CA ASP A 244 2.15 -2.89 -3.86
C ASP A 244 1.27 -3.26 -5.07
N HIS A 245 1.65 -2.70 -6.21
CA HIS A 245 1.12 -3.00 -7.53
C HIS A 245 2.27 -3.08 -8.55
N GLY A 246 2.19 -4.01 -9.50
CA GLY A 246 3.23 -4.19 -10.52
C GLY A 246 3.42 -5.66 -10.94
N SER A 247 4.50 -5.99 -11.64
CA SER A 247 5.67 -5.12 -11.90
C SER A 247 5.51 -4.19 -13.11
N TYR A 248 5.93 -2.94 -12.95
CA TYR A 248 6.11 -1.94 -14.02
C TYR A 248 7.41 -2.14 -14.82
N ASP A 249 8.15 -3.22 -14.54
CA ASP A 249 9.45 -3.50 -15.17
C ASP A 249 9.36 -4.12 -16.58
N SER A 250 8.92 -3.33 -17.57
CA SER A 250 8.78 -3.80 -18.96
C SER A 250 10.12 -3.96 -19.66
N HIS A 251 10.40 -5.17 -20.17
CA HIS A 251 11.52 -5.43 -21.08
C HIS A 251 11.12 -5.34 -22.56
N ALA A 252 9.84 -5.55 -22.86
CA ALA A 252 9.22 -5.43 -24.17
C ALA A 252 7.71 -5.16 -24.01
N GLY A 253 7.02 -4.74 -25.08
CA GLY A 253 5.56 -4.59 -25.07
C GLY A 253 5.03 -3.53 -24.11
N GLN A 254 5.85 -2.55 -23.74
CA GLN A 254 5.54 -1.56 -22.70
C GLN A 254 4.17 -0.87 -22.87
N PRO A 255 3.76 -0.39 -24.06
CA PRO A 255 2.48 0.32 -24.19
C PRO A 255 1.27 -0.51 -23.77
N GLY A 256 1.23 -1.80 -24.13
CA GLY A 256 0.14 -2.70 -23.76
C GLY A 256 0.18 -3.04 -22.27
N MET A 257 1.36 -3.41 -21.76
CA MET A 257 1.55 -3.72 -20.34
C MET A 257 1.17 -2.55 -19.43
N LEU A 258 1.62 -1.34 -19.78
CA LEU A 258 1.35 -0.13 -19.00
C LEU A 258 -0.14 0.24 -19.01
N SER A 259 -0.82 0.06 -20.15
CA SER A 259 -2.27 0.28 -20.24
C SER A 259 -3.02 -0.64 -19.28
N THR A 260 -2.72 -1.95 -19.29
CA THR A 260 -3.34 -2.91 -18.37
C THR A 260 -3.06 -2.58 -16.90
N LEU A 261 -1.81 -2.25 -16.56
CA LEU A 261 -1.47 -1.85 -15.19
C LEU A 261 -2.21 -0.58 -14.75
N PHE A 262 -2.42 0.39 -15.64
CA PHE A 262 -3.16 1.60 -15.32
C PHE A 262 -4.67 1.39 -15.27
N ASP A 263 -5.23 0.49 -16.07
CA ASP A 263 -6.63 0.09 -15.96
C ASP A 263 -6.86 -0.58 -14.59
N ASP A 264 -6.00 -1.53 -14.20
CA ASP A 264 -6.06 -2.19 -12.89
C ASP A 264 -5.91 -1.19 -11.72
N LEU A 265 -4.93 -0.28 -11.82
CA LEU A 265 -4.67 0.75 -10.83
C LEU A 265 -5.85 1.71 -10.67
N SER A 266 -6.34 2.26 -11.78
CA SER A 266 -7.39 3.29 -11.76
C SER A 266 -8.73 2.73 -11.33
N ALA A 267 -9.09 1.52 -11.78
CA ALA A 267 -10.30 0.83 -11.33
C ALA A 267 -10.24 0.53 -9.83
N ALA A 268 -9.14 -0.08 -9.35
CA ALA A 268 -9.01 -0.44 -7.94
C ALA A 268 -9.06 0.79 -7.00
N ILE A 269 -8.46 1.91 -7.39
CA ILE A 269 -8.50 3.15 -6.61
C ILE A 269 -9.89 3.77 -6.60
N ARG A 270 -10.58 3.79 -7.76
CA ARG A 270 -11.96 4.26 -7.84
C ARG A 270 -12.86 3.42 -6.93
N ASP A 271 -12.83 2.09 -7.08
CA ASP A 271 -13.66 1.18 -6.29
C ASP A 271 -13.39 1.37 -4.78
N PHE A 272 -12.13 1.53 -4.39
CA PHE A 272 -11.74 1.84 -3.01
C PHE A 272 -12.36 3.13 -2.46
N PHE A 273 -12.20 4.25 -3.18
CA PHE A 273 -12.73 5.53 -2.69
C PHE A 273 -14.25 5.63 -2.81
N ASP A 274 -14.86 4.96 -3.78
CA ASP A 274 -16.31 4.86 -3.89
C ASP A 274 -16.90 4.10 -2.69
N ASP A 275 -16.27 3.00 -2.29
CA ASP A 275 -16.64 2.21 -1.12
C ASP A 275 -16.48 3.00 0.19
N LEU A 276 -15.36 3.71 0.34
CA LEU A 276 -15.18 4.60 1.48
C LEU A 276 -16.20 5.74 1.53
N ARG A 277 -16.59 6.29 0.37
CA ARG A 277 -17.61 7.34 0.29
C ARG A 277 -19.01 6.80 0.62
N GLU A 278 -19.34 5.58 0.20
CA GLU A 278 -20.58 4.89 0.60
C GLU A 278 -20.69 4.79 2.14
N HIS A 279 -19.56 4.67 2.82
CA HIS A 279 -19.45 4.51 4.26
C HIS A 279 -19.12 5.79 5.05
N ASP A 280 -19.14 6.98 4.41
CA ASP A 280 -18.77 8.24 5.06
C ASP A 280 -17.36 8.20 5.71
N ALA A 281 -16.44 7.47 5.09
CA ALA A 281 -15.12 7.13 5.63
C ALA A 281 -13.95 7.56 4.72
N ALA A 282 -14.23 8.35 3.68
CA ALA A 282 -13.22 8.83 2.73
C ALA A 282 -12.46 10.06 3.22
N ASP A 283 -13.12 10.95 3.99
CA ASP A 283 -12.58 12.28 4.32
C ASP A 283 -11.31 12.27 5.19
N ASN A 284 -11.06 11.17 5.91
CA ASN A 284 -9.86 11.01 6.73
C ASN A 284 -8.80 10.10 6.09
N VAL A 285 -8.95 9.72 4.82
CA VAL A 285 -8.01 8.81 4.13
C VAL A 285 -7.23 9.56 3.06
N ILE A 286 -5.90 9.47 3.12
CA ILE A 286 -5.00 9.94 2.08
C ILE A 286 -4.31 8.73 1.45
N MET A 287 -4.29 8.68 0.12
CA MET A 287 -3.54 7.66 -0.63
C MET A 287 -2.29 8.27 -1.25
N LEU A 288 -1.13 7.67 -0.98
CA LEU A 288 0.16 8.02 -1.60
C LEU A 288 0.53 6.96 -2.64
N LEU A 289 0.67 7.38 -3.90
CA LEU A 289 1.21 6.55 -4.97
C LEU A 289 2.67 6.96 -5.22
N PHE A 290 3.58 5.99 -5.30
CA PHE A 290 4.96 6.26 -5.67
C PHE A 290 5.63 5.09 -6.38
N SER A 291 6.72 5.35 -7.08
CA SER A 291 7.60 4.36 -7.72
C SER A 291 9.05 4.71 -7.36
N GLU A 292 9.93 3.71 -7.30
CA GLU A 292 11.32 3.88 -6.85
C GLU A 292 12.16 4.82 -7.72
N PHE A 293 11.83 4.85 -9.00
CA PHE A 293 12.27 5.79 -10.01
C PHE A 293 11.27 5.71 -11.15
N GLY A 294 11.48 6.51 -12.18
CA GLY A 294 10.73 6.36 -13.40
C GLY A 294 11.58 5.99 -14.61
N ARG A 295 10.95 5.27 -15.54
CA ARG A 295 11.54 4.97 -16.85
C ARG A 295 11.69 6.27 -17.66
N ARG A 296 12.84 6.43 -18.31
CA ARG A 296 13.18 7.56 -19.17
C ARG A 296 13.06 7.13 -20.62
#